data_AF-A0A928WBT0-F1
#
_entry.id   AF-A0A928WBT0-F1
#
_cell.length_a   1.000
_cell.length_b   1.000
_cell.length_c   1.000
_cell.angle_alpha   90.00
_cell.angle_beta   90.00
_cell.angle_gamma   90.00
#
_symmetry.space_group_name_H-M   'P 1'
#
loop_
_entity.id
_entity.type
_entity.pdbx_description
1 polymer ?
#
loop_
_entity_poly.entity_id
_entity_poly.type
_entity_poly.pdbx_seq_one_letter_code
_entity_poly.pdbx_strand_id
1 'polypeptide(L)'
;MILLFPFYGSSYSFPAARSADRRQTTRTHLRPQPSSQEGVAEADLRNRNLFELASDRQLTLVDLWGSGLVKIGADARITSGSDYKLSRAWAEAIYLHLLKVDGIRYYSRHDNTQLCCGLFDRTSAHLKEQNEGNIVDNNPRLLADILERYDYALL
;
A
#
# COMPACT_ATOMS: atom_id res chain seq x y z
N MET A 1 -6.87 -6.53 12.28
CA MET A 1 -5.97 -6.17 11.14
C MET A 1 -6.66 -5.13 10.26
N ILE A 2 -6.41 -3.84 10.51
CA ILE A 2 -6.92 -2.75 9.68
C ILE A 2 -5.94 -2.59 8.51
N LEU A 3 -6.33 -3.08 7.34
CA LEU A 3 -5.62 -2.82 6.08
C LEU A 3 -6.21 -1.53 5.50
N LEU A 4 -5.51 -0.41 5.63
CA LEU A 4 -5.83 0.78 4.84
C LEU A 4 -5.34 0.55 3.41
N PHE A 5 -6.25 0.16 2.52
CA PHE A 5 -6.05 0.27 1.08
C PHE A 5 -7.35 0.76 0.43
N PRO A 6 -7.28 1.76 -0.47
CA PRO A 6 -8.36 1.99 -1.41
C PRO A 6 -8.38 0.86 -2.44
N PHE A 7 -9.54 0.21 -2.52
CA PHE A 7 -9.89 -0.83 -3.48
C PHE A 7 -10.04 -0.21 -4.88
N TYR A 8 -9.32 -0.69 -5.89
CA TYR A 8 -9.76 -0.62 -7.29
C TYR A 8 -9.45 -1.96 -7.96
N GLY A 9 -10.51 -2.66 -8.35
CA GLY A 9 -10.43 -3.92 -9.07
C GLY A 9 -10.38 -3.66 -10.57
N SER A 10 -9.39 -4.24 -11.24
CA SER A 10 -9.58 -4.74 -12.61
C SER A 10 -8.58 -5.86 -12.89
N SER A 11 -9.11 -7.02 -13.24
CA SER A 11 -8.39 -8.25 -13.55
C SER A 11 -7.82 -8.22 -14.96
N TYR A 12 -6.52 -8.49 -15.11
CA TYR A 12 -5.93 -8.81 -16.43
C TYR A 12 -4.93 -9.98 -16.32
N SER A 13 -5.14 -10.98 -17.18
CA SER A 13 -4.21 -12.09 -17.45
C SER A 13 -3.16 -11.67 -18.46
N PHE A 14 -1.90 -12.04 -18.24
CA PHE A 14 -0.79 -11.87 -19.19
C PHE A 14 -0.37 -13.22 -19.80
N PRO A 15 -0.09 -13.29 -21.12
CA PRO A 15 0.62 -14.43 -21.71
C PRO A 15 2.14 -14.26 -21.56
N ALA A 16 2.84 -15.40 -21.40
CA ALA A 16 4.27 -15.48 -21.14
C ALA A 16 5.12 -15.13 -22.38
N ALA A 17 6.18 -14.32 -22.19
CA ALA A 17 7.18 -14.03 -23.22
C ALA A 17 8.55 -14.62 -22.85
N ARG A 18 9.13 -15.35 -23.82
CA ARG A 18 10.48 -15.94 -23.79
C ARG A 18 11.59 -14.89 -23.93
N SER A 19 12.74 -15.26 -23.38
CA SER A 19 14.03 -14.55 -23.34
C SER A 19 14.62 -14.17 -24.70
N ALA A 20 15.21 -12.97 -24.80
CA ALA A 20 16.65 -12.73 -24.94
C ALA A 20 16.91 -11.31 -25.47
N ASP A 21 17.76 -10.55 -24.77
CA ASP A 21 19.02 -9.96 -25.27
C ASP A 21 19.40 -8.70 -24.47
N ARG A 22 20.70 -8.59 -24.19
CA ARG A 22 21.35 -7.67 -23.24
C ARG A 22 21.89 -6.47 -24.01
N ARG A 23 21.75 -5.29 -23.40
CA ARG A 23 22.33 -3.96 -23.75
C ARG A 23 21.41 -3.06 -24.56
N GLN A 24 20.43 -2.51 -23.88
CA GLN A 24 19.89 -1.18 -24.16
C GLN A 24 19.28 -0.66 -22.87
N THR A 25 19.95 0.30 -22.20
CA THR A 25 19.34 1.09 -21.13
C THR A 25 18.46 2.15 -21.78
N THR A 26 17.44 1.70 -22.49
CA THR A 26 16.34 2.56 -22.93
C THR A 26 15.37 2.53 -21.76
N ARG A 27 15.31 3.62 -21.00
CA ARG A 27 14.30 3.83 -19.96
C ARG A 27 12.97 4.12 -20.65
N THR A 28 12.49 3.13 -21.38
CA THR A 28 11.21 3.17 -22.08
C THR A 28 10.15 2.85 -21.05
N HIS A 29 9.67 3.87 -20.35
CA HIS A 29 8.32 3.81 -19.82
C HIS A 29 7.40 3.69 -21.05
N LEU A 30 7.03 2.47 -21.42
CA LEU A 30 5.99 2.26 -22.41
C LEU A 30 4.71 2.85 -21.83
N ARG A 31 4.33 4.05 -22.29
CA ARG A 31 2.94 4.53 -22.24
C ARG A 31 2.63 5.01 -23.65
N PRO A 32 1.62 4.41 -24.32
CA PRO A 32 0.65 5.31 -24.94
C PRO A 32 -0.78 4.74 -24.99
N GLN A 33 -1.73 5.47 -24.42
CA GLN A 33 -2.86 6.02 -25.20
C GLN A 33 -3.48 7.20 -24.42
N PRO A 34 -3.67 8.38 -25.04
CA PRO A 34 -4.30 9.53 -24.40
C PRO A 34 -5.82 9.39 -24.53
N SER A 35 -6.50 8.98 -23.47
CA SER A 35 -7.94 9.21 -23.30
C SER A 35 -8.34 8.81 -21.88
N SER A 36 -8.84 9.79 -21.13
CA SER A 36 -9.18 9.79 -19.69
C SER A 36 -7.97 10.08 -18.80
N GLN A 37 -7.91 11.28 -18.21
CA GLN A 37 -7.28 11.39 -16.89
C GLN A 37 -7.97 10.33 -16.01
N GLU A 38 -7.20 9.45 -15.37
CA GLU A 38 -7.77 8.69 -14.27
C GLU A 38 -8.18 9.71 -13.21
N GLY A 39 -9.45 9.66 -12.82
CA GLY A 39 -10.05 10.69 -11.99
C GLY A 39 -10.66 10.06 -10.75
N VAL A 40 -10.59 10.81 -9.65
CA VAL A 40 -11.28 10.47 -8.41
C VAL A 40 -12.50 11.35 -8.29
N ALA A 41 -13.68 10.75 -8.08
CA ALA A 41 -14.90 11.52 -7.87
C ALA A 41 -14.84 12.22 -6.51
N GLU A 42 -15.12 13.52 -6.48
CA GLU A 42 -15.17 14.27 -5.21
C GLU A 42 -16.21 13.66 -4.26
N ALA A 43 -17.33 13.17 -4.79
CA ALA A 43 -18.35 12.48 -4.01
C ALA A 43 -17.80 11.24 -3.26
N ASP A 44 -16.86 10.50 -3.84
CA ASP A 44 -16.23 9.35 -3.17
C ASP A 44 -15.31 9.79 -2.03
N LEU A 45 -14.61 10.91 -2.22
CA LEU A 45 -13.79 11.52 -1.18
C LEU A 45 -14.65 12.08 -0.04
N ARG A 46 -15.80 12.67 -0.34
CA ARG A 46 -16.76 13.20 0.64
C ARG A 46 -17.33 12.15 1.58
N ASN A 47 -17.32 10.88 1.17
CA ASN A 47 -17.76 9.75 1.98
C ASN A 47 -16.68 9.19 2.92
N ARG A 48 -15.49 9.79 2.98
CA ARG A 48 -14.34 9.29 3.75
C ARG A 48 -13.68 10.42 4.53
N ASN A 49 -13.18 10.08 5.72
CA ASN A 49 -12.36 11.00 6.50
C ASN A 49 -10.91 10.54 6.53
N LEU A 50 -10.00 11.50 6.66
CA LEU A 50 -8.60 11.25 6.95
C LEU A 50 -8.45 11.04 8.46
N PHE A 51 -7.65 10.05 8.84
CA PHE A 51 -7.31 9.79 10.24
C PHE A 51 -5.81 9.77 10.41
N GLU A 52 -5.32 10.51 11.41
CA GLU A 52 -3.97 10.37 11.91
C GLU A 52 -3.95 9.32 13.04
N LEU A 53 -2.97 8.43 13.01
CA LEU A 53 -2.75 7.42 14.04
C LEU A 53 -1.45 7.74 14.78
N ALA A 54 -1.55 8.01 16.07
CA ALA A 54 -0.42 8.19 16.96
C ALA A 54 -0.33 7.02 17.95
N SER A 55 0.89 6.60 18.30
CA SER A 55 1.11 5.62 19.37
C SER A 55 1.80 6.25 20.57
N ASP A 56 1.42 5.82 21.78
CA ASP A 56 2.05 6.26 23.03
C ASP A 56 3.41 5.59 23.32
N ARG A 57 3.80 4.61 22.50
CA ARG A 57 5.09 3.91 22.59
C ARG A 57 5.68 3.61 21.21
N GLN A 58 6.94 3.21 21.20
CA GLN A 58 7.58 2.69 20.00
C GLN A 58 6.98 1.34 19.60
N LEU A 59 6.61 1.19 18.32
CA LEU A 59 6.07 -0.04 17.74
C LEU A 59 7.16 -0.82 17.01
N THR A 60 7.19 -2.13 17.22
CA THR A 60 8.11 -3.05 16.54
C THR A 60 7.43 -3.70 15.34
N LEU A 61 7.87 -3.36 14.13
CA LEU A 61 7.27 -3.86 12.89
C LEU A 61 8.25 -4.73 12.11
N VAL A 62 7.75 -5.78 11.45
CA VAL A 62 8.54 -6.65 10.58
C VAL A 62 8.59 -6.08 9.17
N ASP A 63 9.78 -6.03 8.60
CA ASP A 63 10.00 -5.53 7.24
C ASP A 63 9.82 -6.65 6.21
N LEU A 64 8.76 -6.54 5.42
CA LEU A 64 8.43 -7.47 4.33
C LEU A 64 8.99 -7.01 2.98
N TRP A 65 10.24 -6.54 2.98
CA TRP A 65 10.98 -6.22 1.76
C TRP A 65 12.48 -6.49 1.92
N GLY A 66 13.21 -6.42 0.80
CA GLY A 66 14.66 -6.56 0.77
C GLY A 66 15.14 -7.85 1.45
N SER A 67 16.18 -7.75 2.27
CA SER A 67 16.76 -8.90 2.98
C SER A 67 15.82 -9.52 4.03
N GLY A 68 14.78 -8.80 4.47
CA GLY A 68 13.79 -9.31 5.42
C GLY A 68 13.02 -10.50 4.88
N LEU A 69 12.68 -10.48 3.58
CA LEU A 69 11.97 -11.56 2.90
C LEU A 69 12.75 -12.88 2.92
N VAL A 70 14.05 -12.83 2.60
CA VAL A 70 14.92 -14.02 2.61
C VAL A 70 15.03 -14.61 4.01
N LYS A 71 15.11 -13.77 5.06
CA LYS A 71 15.22 -14.22 6.46
C LYS A 71 13.99 -14.97 6.95
N ILE A 72 12.81 -14.64 6.41
CA ILE A 72 11.55 -15.31 6.74
C ILE A 72 11.19 -16.42 5.74
N GLY A 73 12.03 -16.70 4.74
CA GLY A 73 11.75 -17.71 3.71
C GLY A 73 10.60 -17.33 2.78
N ALA A 74 10.35 -16.03 2.60
CA ALA A 74 9.30 -15.51 1.74
C ALA A 74 9.87 -14.74 0.53
N ASP A 75 8.99 -14.38 -0.40
CA ASP A 75 9.31 -13.51 -1.53
C ASP A 75 8.28 -12.38 -1.65
N ALA A 76 8.50 -11.44 -2.58
CA ALA A 76 7.68 -10.24 -2.71
C ALA A 76 6.19 -10.51 -3.02
N ARG A 77 5.81 -11.74 -3.41
CA ARG A 77 4.40 -12.10 -3.64
C ARG A 77 3.56 -12.01 -2.38
N ILE A 78 4.16 -12.05 -1.18
CA ILE A 78 3.40 -11.95 0.08
C ILE A 78 2.70 -10.60 0.25
N THR A 79 3.19 -9.53 -0.38
CA THR A 79 2.64 -8.17 -0.28
C THR A 79 2.13 -7.63 -1.62
N SER A 80 2.59 -8.19 -2.75
CA SER A 80 2.18 -7.76 -4.09
C SER A 80 1.20 -8.70 -4.79
N GLY A 81 1.08 -9.95 -4.33
CA GLY A 81 0.29 -11.00 -4.97
C GLY A 81 -1.21 -10.76 -4.93
N SER A 82 -1.93 -11.18 -5.98
CA SER A 82 -3.38 -11.12 -6.05
C SER A 82 -4.06 -12.10 -5.07
N ASP A 83 -3.35 -13.13 -4.62
CA ASP A 83 -3.84 -14.11 -3.67
C ASP A 83 -3.69 -13.62 -2.22
N TYR A 84 -4.78 -13.04 -1.70
CA TYR A 84 -4.87 -12.61 -0.30
C TYR A 84 -4.73 -13.77 0.71
N LYS A 85 -4.87 -15.04 0.32
CA LYS A 85 -4.68 -16.17 1.24
C LYS A 85 -3.22 -16.25 1.70
N LEU A 86 -2.28 -16.08 0.78
CA LEU A 86 -0.85 -16.09 1.11
C LEU A 86 -0.50 -14.93 2.05
N SER A 87 -0.93 -13.71 1.72
CA SER A 87 -0.69 -12.53 2.57
C SER A 87 -1.27 -12.70 3.97
N ARG A 88 -2.49 -13.25 4.08
CA ARG A 88 -3.14 -13.51 5.37
C ARG A 88 -2.43 -14.58 6.17
N ALA A 89 -2.01 -15.67 5.55
CA ALA A 89 -1.27 -16.74 6.23
C ALA A 89 0.06 -16.23 6.81
N TRP A 90 0.78 -15.39 6.07
CA TRP A 90 2.00 -14.74 6.58
C TRP A 90 1.71 -13.74 7.70
N ALA A 91 0.69 -12.90 7.57
CA ALA A 91 0.30 -11.98 8.63
C ALA A 91 -0.07 -12.71 9.93
N GLU A 92 -0.77 -13.84 9.82
CA GLU A 92 -1.12 -14.71 10.96
C GLU A 92 0.12 -15.37 11.58
N ALA A 93 1.01 -15.94 10.76
CA ALA A 93 2.26 -16.54 11.24
C ALA A 93 3.13 -15.52 12.00
N ILE A 94 3.23 -14.28 11.50
CA ILE A 94 3.96 -13.19 12.15
C ILE A 94 3.26 -12.77 13.45
N TYR A 95 1.92 -12.67 13.43
CA TYR A 95 1.14 -12.34 14.62
C TYR A 95 1.35 -13.35 15.75
N LEU A 96 1.36 -14.64 15.44
CA LEU A 96 1.55 -15.73 16.40
C LEU A 96 3.00 -15.92 16.88
N HIS A 97 3.97 -15.23 16.25
CA HIS A 97 5.39 -15.38 16.57
C HIS A 97 5.73 -14.92 18.00
N LEU A 98 6.68 -15.63 18.66
CA LEU A 98 7.06 -15.40 20.05
C LEU A 98 7.62 -14.01 20.35
N LEU A 99 8.22 -13.35 19.35
CA LEU A 99 8.71 -11.97 19.48
C LEU A 99 7.59 -10.95 19.69
N LYS A 100 6.33 -11.35 19.49
CA LYS A 100 5.14 -10.55 19.69
C LYS A 100 5.19 -9.15 19.03
N VAL A 101 5.67 -9.09 17.80
CA VAL A 101 5.73 -7.85 17.03
C VAL A 101 4.37 -7.16 16.91
N ASP A 102 4.40 -5.86 16.71
CA ASP A 102 3.24 -4.97 16.69
C ASP A 102 2.56 -4.90 15.32
N GLY A 103 3.28 -5.32 14.27
CA GLY A 103 2.75 -5.28 12.91
C GLY A 103 3.79 -5.57 11.84
N ILE A 104 3.45 -5.19 10.62
CA ILE A 104 4.25 -5.40 9.41
C ILE A 104 4.39 -4.09 8.65
N ARG A 105 5.52 -3.91 7.97
CA ARG A 105 5.76 -2.85 6.99
C ARG A 105 6.01 -3.48 5.62
N TYR A 106 5.56 -2.86 4.55
CA TYR A 106 5.72 -3.37 3.19
C TYR A 106 5.57 -2.25 2.14
N TYR A 107 6.04 -2.47 0.91
CA TYR A 107 5.85 -1.52 -0.19
C TYR A 107 4.41 -1.54 -0.71
N SER A 108 3.85 -0.36 -1.01
CA SER A 108 2.53 -0.26 -1.62
C SER A 108 2.49 -1.00 -2.97
N ARG A 109 1.40 -1.74 -3.20
CA ARG A 109 1.12 -2.42 -4.47
C ARG A 109 1.06 -1.45 -5.64
N HIS A 110 0.49 -0.26 -5.41
CA HIS A 110 0.19 0.71 -6.46
C HIS A 110 1.28 1.77 -6.60
N ASP A 111 2.14 1.93 -5.59
CA ASP A 111 3.33 2.79 -5.62
C ASP A 111 4.46 2.14 -4.82
N ASN A 112 5.34 1.40 -5.50
CA ASN A 112 6.44 0.69 -4.84
C ASN A 112 7.55 1.61 -4.29
N THR A 113 7.41 2.94 -4.43
CA THR A 113 8.28 3.92 -3.76
C THR A 113 7.74 4.32 -2.38
N GLN A 114 6.49 3.96 -2.07
CA GLN A 114 5.82 4.26 -0.81
C GLN A 114 5.73 3.01 0.08
N LEU A 115 5.81 3.24 1.39
CA LEU A 115 5.63 2.21 2.39
C LEU A 115 4.22 2.28 2.97
N CYS A 116 3.66 1.10 3.20
CA CYS A 116 2.45 0.89 3.98
C CYS A 116 2.82 0.13 5.25
N CYS A 117 1.96 0.23 6.26
CA CYS A 117 2.05 -0.58 7.46
C CYS A 117 0.70 -1.24 7.75
N GLY A 118 0.76 -2.42 8.37
CA GLY A 118 -0.39 -3.11 8.93
C GLY A 118 -0.13 -3.35 10.41
N LEU A 119 -1.01 -2.86 11.28
CA LEU A 119 -0.90 -3.03 12.72
C LEU A 119 -1.78 -4.19 13.20
N PHE A 120 -1.28 -4.93 14.18
CA PHE A 120 -2.00 -6.03 14.80
C PHE A 120 -2.85 -5.56 15.97
N ASP A 121 -3.93 -6.28 16.27
CA ASP A 121 -4.95 -5.81 17.22
C ASP A 121 -4.42 -5.61 18.66
N ARG A 122 -3.27 -6.23 19.01
CA ARG A 122 -2.59 -6.00 20.30
C ARG A 122 -2.05 -4.59 20.49
N THR A 123 -1.91 -3.80 19.43
CA THR A 123 -1.48 -2.40 19.52
C THR A 123 -2.63 -1.46 19.83
N SER A 124 -3.88 -1.91 19.72
CA SER A 124 -5.08 -1.06 19.85
C SER A 124 -5.10 -0.21 21.11
N ALA A 125 -4.73 -0.77 22.27
CA ALA A 125 -4.68 -0.06 23.54
C ALA A 125 -3.67 1.11 23.59
N HIS A 126 -2.72 1.13 22.65
CA HIS A 126 -1.64 2.10 22.55
C HIS A 126 -1.81 3.06 21.38
N LEU A 127 -2.87 2.90 20.59
CA LEU A 127 -3.15 3.73 19.43
C LEU A 127 -4.21 4.77 19.77
N LYS A 128 -3.93 6.00 19.40
CA LYS A 128 -4.88 7.11 19.41
C LYS A 128 -5.16 7.49 17.97
N GLU A 129 -6.43 7.46 17.61
CA GLU A 129 -6.90 7.99 16.34
C GLU A 129 -7.32 9.44 16.51
N GLN A 130 -6.94 10.27 15.55
CA GLN A 130 -7.40 11.64 15.44
C GLN A 130 -8.05 11.80 14.08
N ASN A 131 -9.34 12.17 14.08
CA ASN A 131 -10.08 12.43 12.85
C ASN A 131 -9.71 13.82 12.33
N GLU A 132 -9.04 13.87 11.18
CA GLU A 132 -8.61 15.09 10.49
C GLU A 132 -9.70 15.67 9.58
N GLY A 133 -10.89 15.08 9.60
CA GLY A 133 -12.03 15.49 8.79
C GLY A 133 -11.93 15.04 7.34
N ASN A 134 -12.71 15.68 6.48
CA ASN A 134 -12.72 15.35 5.07
C ASN A 134 -11.50 15.95 4.37
N ILE A 135 -10.80 15.17 3.53
CA ILE A 135 -9.59 15.65 2.87
C ILE A 135 -9.85 16.83 1.93
N VAL A 136 -11.05 16.92 1.33
CA VAL A 136 -11.43 18.00 0.41
C VAL A 136 -11.53 19.34 1.15
N ASP A 137 -12.18 19.34 2.32
CA ASP A 137 -12.48 20.58 3.06
C ASP A 137 -11.36 20.94 4.05
N ASN A 138 -10.83 19.94 4.78
CA ASN A 138 -9.88 20.16 5.87
C ASN A 138 -8.42 20.14 5.42
N ASN A 139 -8.09 19.40 4.35
CA ASN A 139 -6.71 19.18 3.91
C ASN A 139 -6.51 19.34 2.38
N PRO A 140 -6.96 20.44 1.75
CA PRO A 140 -6.97 20.58 0.29
C PRO A 140 -5.57 20.62 -0.33
N ARG A 141 -4.54 21.07 0.40
CA ARG A 141 -3.15 21.06 -0.08
C ARG A 141 -2.61 19.64 -0.19
N LEU A 142 -2.83 18.82 0.84
CA LEU A 142 -2.46 17.40 0.82
C LEU A 142 -3.19 16.67 -0.31
N LEU A 143 -4.47 16.97 -0.53
CA LEU A 143 -5.20 16.43 -1.67
C LEU A 143 -4.55 16.83 -3.00
N ALA A 144 -4.20 18.10 -3.19
CA ALA A 144 -3.52 18.56 -4.39
C ALA A 144 -2.16 17.85 -4.60
N ASP A 145 -1.36 17.71 -3.56
CA ASP A 145 -0.06 17.02 -3.62
C ASP A 145 -0.22 15.54 -4.01
N ILE A 146 -1.26 14.86 -3.51
CA ILE A 146 -1.58 13.48 -3.86
C ILE A 146 -2.04 13.38 -5.33
N LEU A 147 -2.93 14.27 -5.77
CA LEU A 147 -3.43 14.29 -7.14
C LEU A 147 -2.29 14.55 -8.14
N GLU A 148 -1.43 15.53 -7.85
CA GLU A 148 -0.26 15.85 -8.66
C GLU A 148 0.73 14.67 -8.71
N ARG A 149 1.02 14.03 -7.57
CA ARG A 149 1.93 12.88 -7.50
C ARG A 149 1.51 11.74 -8.43
N TYR A 150 0.22 11.46 -8.50
CA TYR A 150 -0.31 10.34 -9.26
C TYR A 150 -0.83 10.72 -10.65
N ASP A 151 -0.80 12.01 -11.02
CA ASP A 151 -1.36 12.54 -12.28
C ASP A 151 -2.87 12.22 -12.40
N TYR A 152 -3.60 12.43 -11.30
CA TYR A 152 -5.05 12.22 -11.18
C TYR A 152 -5.81 13.53 -11.20
N ALA A 153 -7.00 13.52 -11.79
CA ALA A 153 -7.94 14.64 -11.73
C ALA A 153 -8.98 14.44 -10.63
N LEU A 154 -9.44 15.54 -10.04
CA LEU A 154 -10.65 15.55 -9.22
C LEU A 154 -11.86 15.75 -10.15
N LEU A 155 -12.83 14.83 -10.11
CA LEU A 155 -14.03 14.81 -10.96
C LEU A 155 -15.30 15.20 -10.20
#